data_AF-A0A6V7P3J1-F1
#
_entry.id   AF-A0A6V7P3J1-F1
#
_cell.length_a   1.000
_cell.length_b   1.000
_cell.length_c   1.000
_cell.angle_alpha   90.00
_cell.angle_beta   90.00
_cell.angle_gamma   90.00
#
_symmetry.space_group_name_H-M   'P 1'
#
loop_
_entity.id
_entity.type
_entity.pdbx_description
1 polymer ?
#
loop_
_entity_poly.entity_id
_entity_poly.type
_entity_poly.pdbx_seq_one_letter_code
_entity_poly.pdbx_strand_id
1 'polypeptide(L)'
;MMKLQKLPLRPPIPPPTTTTIRRCEAVRAAAADEGGGSSSGTGTGSRRANLCAQRKERIKLPPDYHYGPATTITSTSGSAFLFSDFLRHPSGVQALLNSRALQSFEPLDSNTYRCTLPRIQFLKIEVAPVMDLRVTPTTEDCTVEMLSCRFEGSEIVKQQNNLFSAFMRNHITWDTVGYEPCLDVDVSLKVTLEVYTKPFSLLPISAVEKPGNLLMQGLLDRLVPLLIEQLLRDYEAWVNEQLA
;
A
#
# COMPACT_ATOMS: atom_id res chain seq x y z
N MET A 1 -46.63 -29.87 -27.81
CA MET A 1 -45.83 -30.50 -26.73
C MET A 1 -44.35 -30.39 -27.09
N MET A 2 -43.65 -29.37 -26.58
CA MET A 2 -42.20 -29.19 -26.76
C MET A 2 -41.49 -29.51 -25.44
N LYS A 3 -40.52 -30.44 -25.48
CA LYS A 3 -39.67 -30.80 -24.33
C LYS A 3 -38.52 -29.81 -24.23
N LEU A 4 -38.43 -29.06 -23.13
CA LEU A 4 -37.21 -28.35 -22.74
C LEU A 4 -36.19 -29.35 -22.18
N GLN A 5 -35.02 -29.44 -22.81
CA GLN A 5 -33.83 -30.08 -22.22
C GLN A 5 -33.19 -29.12 -21.20
N LYS A 6 -32.99 -29.60 -19.96
CA LYS A 6 -32.23 -28.89 -18.92
C LYS A 6 -30.72 -29.07 -19.18
N LEU A 7 -29.99 -27.95 -19.25
CA LEU A 7 -28.53 -27.90 -19.23
C LEU A 7 -28.01 -28.30 -17.82
N PRO A 8 -26.88 -29.03 -17.69
CA PRO A 8 -26.33 -29.39 -16.39
C PRO A 8 -25.71 -28.17 -15.67
N LEU A 9 -26.00 -28.05 -14.38
CA LEU A 9 -25.44 -27.04 -13.48
C LEU A 9 -23.94 -27.33 -13.25
N ARG A 10 -23.10 -26.29 -13.37
CA ARG A 10 -21.67 -26.37 -12.99
C ARG A 10 -21.51 -26.64 -11.49
N PRO A 11 -20.53 -27.45 -11.07
CA PRO A 11 -20.24 -27.66 -9.65
C PRO A 11 -19.70 -26.37 -9.00
N PRO A 12 -19.93 -26.18 -7.70
CA PRO A 12 -19.47 -25.00 -6.96
C PRO A 12 -17.94 -24.96 -6.84
N ILE A 13 -17.41 -23.75 -6.94
CA ILE A 13 -15.98 -23.45 -6.79
C ILE A 13 -15.56 -23.76 -5.33
N PRO A 14 -14.47 -24.52 -5.10
CA PRO A 14 -14.01 -24.80 -3.74
C PRO A 14 -13.50 -23.52 -3.04
N PRO A 15 -13.67 -23.40 -1.71
CA PRO A 15 -13.20 -22.23 -0.97
C PRO A 15 -11.66 -22.14 -0.98
N PRO A 16 -11.10 -20.92 -0.97
CA PRO A 16 -9.66 -20.72 -0.96
C PRO A 16 -9.03 -21.31 0.29
N THR A 17 -7.94 -22.06 0.09
CA THR A 17 -7.21 -22.75 1.16
C THR A 17 -6.37 -21.76 1.96
N THR A 18 -6.63 -21.72 3.27
CA THR A 18 -5.83 -21.21 4.39
C THR A 18 -4.66 -20.26 4.06
N THR A 19 -4.93 -18.94 4.10
CA THR A 19 -3.88 -17.93 4.23
C THR A 19 -3.23 -18.06 5.61
N THR A 20 -1.94 -18.40 5.63
CA THR A 20 -1.16 -18.39 6.87
C THR A 20 -0.94 -16.95 7.31
N ILE A 21 -1.69 -16.48 8.31
CA ILE A 21 -1.49 -15.18 8.95
C ILE A 21 -0.14 -15.24 9.67
N ARG A 22 0.92 -14.75 9.01
CA ARG A 22 2.21 -14.52 9.68
C ARG A 22 2.07 -13.29 10.56
N ARG A 23 2.27 -13.50 11.87
CA ARG A 23 2.34 -12.46 12.89
C ARG A 23 3.43 -11.48 12.51
N CYS A 24 3.11 -10.19 12.42
CA CYS A 24 4.10 -9.12 12.26
C CYS A 24 5.04 -9.12 13.48
N GLU A 25 6.28 -9.53 13.28
CA GLU A 25 7.34 -9.30 14.25
C GLU A 25 7.76 -7.83 14.15
N ALA A 26 7.48 -7.07 15.22
CA ALA A 26 7.90 -5.69 15.32
C ALA A 26 9.44 -5.64 15.46
N VAL A 27 10.10 -5.10 14.44
CA VAL A 27 11.51 -4.74 14.49
C VAL A 27 11.71 -3.72 15.62
N ARG A 28 12.46 -4.12 16.66
CA ARG A 28 13.02 -3.23 17.68
C ARG A 28 14.28 -2.58 17.13
N ALA A 29 14.25 -1.27 16.94
CA ALA A 29 15.38 -0.32 16.99
C ALA A 29 14.78 1.09 16.74
N ALA A 30 15.07 2.15 17.47
CA ALA A 30 16.11 2.41 18.46
C ALA A 30 15.61 3.44 19.48
N ALA A 31 15.84 3.16 20.76
CA ALA A 31 15.96 4.18 21.80
C ALA A 31 17.08 3.67 22.73
N ALA A 32 18.32 3.93 22.32
CA ALA A 32 19.43 3.91 23.24
C ALA A 32 19.46 5.30 23.89
N ASP A 33 19.05 5.37 25.15
CA ASP A 33 19.52 6.39 26.07
C ASP A 33 19.60 5.73 27.46
N GLU A 34 20.80 5.30 27.82
CA GLU A 34 21.12 4.91 29.19
C GLU A 34 21.53 6.17 29.95
N GLY A 35 20.72 6.55 30.92
CA GLY A 35 21.01 7.66 31.83
C GLY A 35 20.11 7.61 33.04
N GLY A 36 20.50 6.81 34.05
CA GLY A 36 19.81 6.72 35.33
C GLY A 36 19.76 8.07 36.05
N GLY A 37 18.57 8.43 36.53
CA GLY A 37 18.35 9.62 37.35
C GLY A 37 16.94 9.60 37.93
N SER A 38 16.82 9.18 39.18
CA SER A 38 15.60 9.31 39.96
C SER A 38 15.21 10.79 40.05
N SER A 39 14.12 11.17 39.40
CA SER A 39 13.44 12.43 39.67
C SER A 39 11.95 12.27 39.43
N SER A 40 11.18 12.60 40.46
CA SER A 40 9.73 12.71 40.45
C SER A 40 9.31 13.75 39.41
N GLY A 41 8.84 13.28 38.25
CA GLY A 41 8.26 14.12 37.20
C GLY A 41 6.93 13.53 36.76
N THR A 42 5.86 14.29 36.99
CA THR A 42 4.53 14.06 36.42
C THR A 42 4.60 14.06 34.89
N GLY A 43 4.82 12.90 34.29
CA GLY A 43 4.64 12.68 32.86
C GLY A 43 3.32 11.98 32.63
N THR A 44 2.28 12.71 32.26
CA THR A 44 1.07 12.12 31.68
C THR A 44 1.44 11.53 30.32
N GLY A 45 1.94 10.29 30.32
CA GLY A 45 2.21 9.54 29.10
C GLY A 45 0.90 9.39 28.33
N SER A 46 0.78 10.14 27.23
CA SER A 46 -0.34 10.05 26.29
C SER A 46 -0.62 8.58 25.93
N ARG A 47 -1.88 8.15 26.09
CA ARG A 47 -2.32 6.77 25.82
C ARG A 47 -2.38 6.55 24.32
N ARG A 48 -1.34 5.92 23.75
CA ARG A 48 -1.26 5.66 22.30
C ARG A 48 -1.63 4.22 21.95
N ALA A 49 -2.42 4.06 20.89
CA ALA A 49 -2.72 2.79 20.25
C ALA A 49 -1.90 2.68 18.97
N ASN A 50 -1.32 1.51 18.70
CA ASN A 50 -0.57 1.23 17.48
C ASN A 50 -1.34 0.23 16.63
N LEU A 51 -1.80 0.71 15.49
CA LEU A 51 -2.44 -0.11 14.49
C LEU A 51 -1.38 -0.54 13.47
N CYS A 52 -1.35 -1.82 13.11
CA CYS A 52 -0.46 -2.37 12.10
C CYS A 52 -1.22 -3.33 11.16
N ALA A 53 -0.89 -3.27 9.88
CA ALA A 53 -1.30 -4.24 8.89
C ALA A 53 -0.15 -4.48 7.90
N GLN A 54 -0.06 -5.70 7.37
CA GLN A 54 0.91 -6.04 6.34
C GLN A 54 0.30 -7.01 5.35
N ARG A 55 0.63 -6.83 4.08
CA ARG A 55 0.30 -7.79 3.04
C ARG A 55 1.48 -8.01 2.13
N LYS A 56 1.81 -9.29 1.93
CA LYS A 56 2.74 -9.76 0.91
C LYS A 56 1.94 -10.47 -0.17
N GLU A 57 2.16 -10.11 -1.42
CA GLU A 57 1.49 -10.68 -2.58
C GLU A 57 2.55 -11.03 -3.63
N ARG A 58 2.43 -12.23 -4.22
CA ARG A 58 3.25 -12.67 -5.34
C ARG A 58 2.34 -12.97 -6.52
N ILE A 59 2.56 -12.30 -7.64
CA ILE A 59 1.76 -12.48 -8.85
C ILE A 59 2.68 -12.83 -10.02
N LYS A 60 2.23 -13.78 -10.85
CA LYS A 60 2.95 -14.12 -12.09
C LYS A 60 2.83 -12.96 -13.07
N LEU A 61 3.95 -12.58 -13.66
CA LEU A 61 3.97 -11.57 -14.71
C LEU A 61 3.55 -12.23 -16.04
N PRO A 62 2.78 -11.52 -16.91
CA PRO A 62 2.42 -12.04 -18.23
C PRO A 62 3.68 -12.46 -19.02
N PRO A 63 3.70 -13.65 -19.65
CA PRO A 63 4.90 -14.22 -20.27
C PRO A 63 5.39 -13.46 -21.50
N ASP A 64 4.53 -12.62 -22.10
CA ASP A 64 4.75 -11.99 -23.39
C ASP A 64 5.68 -10.75 -23.34
N TYR A 65 6.08 -10.32 -22.14
CA TYR A 65 6.95 -9.14 -21.96
C TYR A 65 8.30 -9.51 -21.34
N HIS A 66 9.31 -8.70 -21.64
CA HIS A 66 10.66 -8.87 -21.12
C HIS A 66 10.84 -8.06 -19.84
N TYR A 67 11.15 -8.74 -18.73
CA TYR A 67 11.28 -8.10 -17.41
C TYR A 67 12.74 -8.03 -16.91
N GLY A 68 13.68 -8.67 -17.62
CA GLY A 68 15.05 -8.91 -17.15
C GLY A 68 16.07 -7.85 -17.58
N PRO A 69 17.28 -7.84 -17.00
CA PRO A 69 18.33 -6.90 -17.40
C PRO A 69 18.71 -7.11 -18.87
N ALA A 70 19.06 -6.02 -19.56
CA ALA A 70 19.32 -5.94 -21.00
C ALA A 70 20.46 -6.85 -21.56
N THR A 71 21.03 -7.74 -20.74
CA THR A 71 22.18 -8.59 -21.06
C THR A 71 21.83 -9.93 -21.71
N THR A 72 20.55 -10.24 -21.94
CA THR A 72 20.12 -11.52 -22.57
C THR A 72 19.34 -11.31 -23.86
N ILE A 73 19.79 -10.39 -24.72
CA ILE A 73 19.16 -10.14 -26.03
C ILE A 73 20.02 -10.76 -27.13
N THR A 74 19.72 -12.00 -27.51
CA THR A 74 19.83 -12.45 -28.90
C THR A 74 18.44 -12.36 -29.53
N SER A 75 18.00 -11.15 -29.78
CA SER A 75 16.93 -10.86 -30.74
C SER A 75 17.26 -9.57 -31.46
N THR A 76 17.58 -9.73 -32.72
CA THR A 76 17.79 -8.70 -33.73
C THR A 76 16.49 -7.92 -33.94
N SER A 77 16.17 -6.92 -33.09
CA SER A 77 15.36 -5.71 -33.38
C SER A 77 14.62 -5.19 -32.13
N GLY A 78 14.85 -3.93 -31.76
CA GLY A 78 13.97 -3.15 -30.88
C GLY A 78 14.20 -3.35 -29.38
N SER A 79 14.25 -2.26 -28.61
CA SER A 79 14.42 -2.30 -27.16
C SER A 79 13.32 -3.12 -26.49
N ALA A 80 13.69 -4.13 -25.72
CA ALA A 80 12.78 -4.74 -24.75
C ALA A 80 12.36 -3.66 -23.74
N PHE A 81 11.12 -3.18 -23.79
CA PHE A 81 10.60 -2.22 -22.81
C PHE A 81 10.51 -2.90 -21.45
N LEU A 82 11.44 -2.59 -20.53
CA LEU A 82 11.52 -3.27 -19.25
C LEU A 82 10.50 -2.70 -18.27
N PHE A 83 10.01 -3.54 -17.35
CA PHE A 83 9.17 -3.07 -16.26
C PHE A 83 9.87 -2.01 -15.40
N SER A 84 11.18 -2.13 -15.20
CA SER A 84 11.96 -1.10 -14.49
C SER A 84 11.98 0.25 -15.24
N ASP A 85 11.90 0.25 -16.57
CA ASP A 85 11.83 1.48 -17.36
C ASP A 85 10.45 2.13 -17.19
N PHE A 86 9.39 1.31 -17.22
CA PHE A 86 8.04 1.76 -16.94
C PHE A 86 7.93 2.43 -15.56
N LEU A 87 8.47 1.81 -14.49
CA LEU A 87 8.38 2.38 -13.13
C LEU A 87 9.16 3.68 -12.96
N ARG A 88 10.16 3.96 -13.82
CA ARG A 88 10.86 5.25 -13.87
C ARG A 88 10.15 6.27 -14.76
N HIS A 89 9.28 5.82 -15.65
CA HIS A 89 8.47 6.68 -16.50
C HIS A 89 7.35 7.36 -15.69
N PRO A 90 6.97 8.61 -16.00
CA PRO A 90 5.85 9.28 -15.33
C PRO A 90 4.55 8.47 -15.29
N SER A 91 4.24 7.71 -16.36
CA SER A 91 3.07 6.81 -16.39
C SER A 91 3.15 5.69 -15.36
N GLY A 92 4.33 5.09 -15.13
CA GLY A 92 4.49 4.06 -14.12
C GLY A 92 4.45 4.61 -12.70
N VAL A 93 5.00 5.81 -12.47
CA VAL A 93 4.83 6.52 -11.19
C VAL A 93 3.35 6.77 -10.89
N GLN A 94 2.58 7.25 -11.88
CA GLN A 94 1.14 7.46 -11.73
C GLN A 94 0.39 6.15 -11.46
N ALA A 95 0.76 5.06 -12.12
CA ALA A 95 0.18 3.74 -11.89
C ALA A 95 0.49 3.21 -10.48
N LEU A 96 1.76 3.32 -10.03
CA LEU A 96 2.20 2.94 -8.68
C LEU A 96 1.44 3.67 -7.58
N LEU A 97 1.20 4.96 -7.78
CA LEU A 97 0.49 5.82 -6.84
C LEU A 97 -1.04 5.79 -7.05
N ASN A 98 -1.51 5.00 -8.02
CA ASN A 98 -2.90 4.91 -8.46
C ASN A 98 -3.56 6.29 -8.59
N SER A 99 -2.93 7.18 -9.36
CA SER A 99 -3.33 8.59 -9.47
C SER A 99 -4.79 8.78 -9.90
N ARG A 100 -5.34 7.84 -10.66
CA ARG A 100 -6.75 7.83 -11.11
C ARG A 100 -7.75 7.68 -9.95
N ALA A 101 -7.34 7.08 -8.84
CA ALA A 101 -8.17 6.96 -7.64
C ALA A 101 -8.05 8.15 -6.69
N LEU A 102 -7.13 9.10 -6.97
CA LEU A 102 -6.91 10.27 -6.15
C LEU A 102 -7.85 11.41 -6.54
N GLN A 103 -8.18 12.25 -5.57
CA GLN A 103 -8.84 13.53 -5.81
C GLN A 103 -7.88 14.54 -6.45
N SER A 104 -6.60 14.53 -6.04
CA SER A 104 -5.53 15.31 -6.66
C SER A 104 -4.18 14.60 -6.55
N PHE A 105 -3.31 14.89 -7.50
CA PHE A 105 -1.96 14.35 -7.62
C PHE A 105 -1.03 15.47 -8.08
N GLU A 106 -0.07 15.85 -7.23
CA GLU A 106 0.82 17.00 -7.48
C GLU A 106 2.28 16.60 -7.19
N PRO A 107 3.22 16.77 -8.15
CA PRO A 107 4.63 16.60 -7.85
C PRO A 107 5.13 17.70 -6.90
N LEU A 108 5.91 17.33 -5.89
CA LEU A 108 6.54 18.25 -4.94
C LEU A 108 8.03 18.46 -5.24
N ASP A 109 8.72 17.39 -5.60
CA ASP A 109 10.13 17.38 -6.00
C ASP A 109 10.38 16.30 -7.08
N SER A 110 11.64 15.89 -7.28
CA SER A 110 12.01 14.88 -8.29
C SER A 110 11.33 13.52 -8.12
N ASN A 111 11.00 13.13 -6.89
CA ASN A 111 10.48 11.80 -6.61
C ASN A 111 9.46 11.75 -5.44
N THR A 112 9.01 12.91 -4.98
CA THR A 112 7.98 13.07 -3.94
C THR A 112 6.74 13.73 -4.55
N TYR A 113 5.57 13.24 -4.15
CA TYR A 113 4.27 13.62 -4.68
C TYR A 113 3.29 13.84 -3.54
N ARG A 114 2.47 14.89 -3.66
CA ARG A 114 1.31 15.12 -2.80
C ARG A 114 0.08 14.48 -3.41
N CYS A 115 -0.52 13.58 -2.65
CA CYS A 115 -1.67 12.80 -3.05
C CYS A 115 -2.84 13.11 -2.11
N THR A 116 -3.93 13.65 -2.64
CA THR A 116 -5.16 13.86 -1.89
C THR A 116 -6.13 12.72 -2.19
N LEU A 117 -6.54 11.98 -1.15
CA LEU A 117 -7.57 10.96 -1.30
C LEU A 117 -8.96 11.59 -1.41
N PRO A 118 -9.93 10.88 -2.02
CA PRO A 118 -11.33 11.29 -2.00
C PRO A 118 -11.81 11.59 -0.59
N ARG A 119 -12.70 12.58 -0.47
CA ARG A 119 -13.28 12.96 0.82
C ARG A 119 -14.07 11.81 1.40
N ILE A 120 -13.82 11.51 2.67
CA ILE A 120 -14.54 10.51 3.44
C ILE A 120 -15.54 11.26 4.31
N GLN A 121 -16.82 10.95 4.14
CA GLN A 121 -17.87 11.48 4.99
C GLN A 121 -18.29 10.41 6.01
N PHE A 122 -18.16 10.74 7.29
CA PHE A 122 -18.61 9.90 8.38
C PHE A 122 -19.44 10.75 9.36
N LEU A 123 -20.71 10.39 9.51
CA LEU A 123 -21.70 11.20 10.23
C LEU A 123 -21.78 12.62 9.63
N LYS A 124 -21.49 13.66 10.42
CA LYS A 124 -21.47 15.07 9.99
C LYS A 124 -20.06 15.61 9.80
N ILE A 125 -19.06 14.73 9.76
CA ILE A 125 -17.66 15.08 9.58
C ILE A 125 -17.25 14.65 8.18
N GLU A 126 -16.63 15.57 7.46
CA GLU A 126 -16.03 15.33 6.16
C GLU A 126 -14.53 15.56 6.27
N VAL A 127 -13.74 14.61 5.79
CA VAL A 127 -12.28 14.62 5.90
C VAL A 127 -11.62 14.19 4.60
N ALA A 128 -10.56 14.87 4.20
CA ALA A 128 -9.68 14.48 3.10
C ALA A 128 -8.30 14.10 3.65
N PRO A 129 -7.85 12.84 3.52
CA PRO A 129 -6.47 12.49 3.76
C PRO A 129 -5.56 13.07 2.67
N VAL A 130 -4.52 13.79 3.08
CA VAL A 130 -3.46 14.31 2.21
C VAL A 130 -2.14 13.69 2.63
N MET A 131 -1.49 13.01 1.69
CA MET A 131 -0.26 12.25 1.92
C MET A 131 0.84 12.80 1.03
N ASP A 132 2.04 12.92 1.58
CA ASP A 132 3.25 13.16 0.78
C ASP A 132 3.97 11.81 0.65
N LEU A 133 4.10 11.31 -0.58
CA LEU A 133 4.62 9.99 -0.92
C LEU A 133 5.92 10.12 -1.72
N ARG A 134 6.96 9.38 -1.35
CA ARG A 134 8.22 9.27 -2.09
C ARG A 134 8.27 7.97 -2.87
N VAL A 135 8.63 8.04 -4.15
CA VAL A 135 8.83 6.90 -5.04
C VAL A 135 10.33 6.76 -5.33
N THR A 136 10.89 5.57 -5.11
CA THR A 136 12.32 5.32 -5.31
C THR A 136 12.49 4.07 -6.17
N PRO A 137 12.49 4.21 -7.50
CA PRO A 137 12.71 3.10 -8.41
C PRO A 137 14.21 2.81 -8.57
N THR A 138 14.57 1.54 -8.63
CA THR A 138 15.90 1.02 -8.98
C THR A 138 15.79 0.06 -10.17
N THR A 139 16.89 -0.60 -10.54
CA THR A 139 16.90 -1.61 -11.63
C THR A 139 16.23 -2.91 -11.22
N GLU A 140 16.11 -3.18 -9.93
CA GLU A 140 15.67 -4.47 -9.38
C GLU A 140 14.40 -4.34 -8.55
N ASP A 141 14.13 -3.14 -8.03
CA ASP A 141 13.00 -2.88 -7.15
C ASP A 141 12.43 -1.47 -7.27
N CYS A 142 11.30 -1.24 -6.62
CA CYS A 142 10.75 0.08 -6.43
C CYS A 142 10.12 0.18 -5.04
N THR A 143 10.43 1.26 -4.32
CA THR A 143 9.82 1.53 -3.01
C THR A 143 8.96 2.78 -3.07
N VAL A 144 7.71 2.69 -2.60
CA VAL A 144 6.87 3.85 -2.28
C VAL A 144 6.78 4.00 -0.76
N GLU A 145 7.12 5.18 -0.24
CA GLU A 145 7.12 5.48 1.19
C GLU A 145 6.24 6.69 1.50
N MET A 146 5.45 6.60 2.55
CA MET A 146 4.70 7.76 3.07
C MET A 146 5.60 8.57 4.00
N LEU A 147 5.89 9.80 3.59
CA LEU A 147 6.69 10.75 4.38
C LEU A 147 5.84 11.48 5.41
N SER A 148 4.62 11.85 5.02
CA SER A 148 3.66 12.48 5.91
C SER A 148 2.23 12.15 5.51
N CYS A 149 1.32 12.27 6.47
CA CYS A 149 -0.11 12.18 6.26
C CYS A 149 -0.79 13.16 7.21
N ARG A 150 -1.72 13.94 6.66
CA ARG A 150 -2.57 14.87 7.43
C ARG A 150 -4.00 14.79 6.92
N PHE A 151 -4.93 15.18 7.76
CA PHE A 151 -6.32 15.39 7.40
C PHE A 151 -6.58 16.87 7.11
N GLU A 152 -7.26 17.12 5.99
CA GLU A 152 -7.83 18.41 5.64
C GLU A 152 -9.37 18.36 5.79
N GLY A 153 -9.95 19.47 6.23
CA GLY A 153 -11.37 19.55 6.58
C GLY A 153 -11.64 20.74 7.50
N SER A 154 -12.62 20.56 8.40
CA SER A 154 -12.93 21.56 9.43
C SER A 154 -11.77 21.78 10.40
N GLU A 155 -11.83 22.85 11.19
CA GLU A 155 -10.79 23.14 12.19
C GLU A 155 -10.65 22.01 13.22
N ILE A 156 -11.77 21.37 13.60
CA ILE A 156 -11.79 20.20 14.49
C ILE A 156 -11.01 19.04 13.89
N VAL A 157 -11.13 18.81 12.58
CA VAL A 157 -10.39 17.75 11.86
C VAL A 157 -8.90 18.07 11.82
N LYS A 158 -8.54 19.33 11.53
CA LYS A 158 -7.13 19.75 11.49
C LYS A 158 -6.45 19.59 12.84
N GLN A 159 -7.15 19.85 13.94
CA GLN A 159 -6.63 19.64 15.30
C GLN A 159 -6.27 18.17 15.57
N GLN A 160 -6.92 17.21 14.91
CA GLN A 160 -6.60 15.79 15.05
C GLN A 160 -5.23 15.42 14.47
N ASN A 161 -4.64 16.24 13.59
CA ASN A 161 -3.33 15.97 12.98
C ASN A 161 -2.19 15.88 14.00
N ASN A 162 -2.36 16.44 15.19
CA ASN A 162 -1.39 16.34 16.28
C ASN A 162 -1.53 15.06 17.11
N LEU A 163 -2.59 14.30 16.87
CA LEU A 163 -3.02 13.15 17.68
C LEU A 163 -2.85 11.82 16.93
N PHE A 164 -2.34 11.85 15.70
CA PHE A 164 -1.97 10.65 14.97
C PHE A 164 -0.67 10.81 14.20
N SER A 165 -0.07 9.68 13.87
CA SER A 165 0.99 9.57 12.87
C SER A 165 0.76 8.32 12.04
N ALA A 166 1.10 8.37 10.76
CA ALA A 166 1.00 7.23 9.86
C ALA A 166 2.33 6.99 9.14
N PHE A 167 2.62 5.72 8.90
CA PHE A 167 3.76 5.25 8.13
C PHE A 167 3.28 4.18 7.17
N MET A 168 3.71 4.25 5.92
CA MET A 168 3.44 3.24 4.91
C MET A 168 4.71 3.01 4.09
N ARG A 169 4.97 1.74 3.79
CA ARG A 169 6.00 1.32 2.83
C ARG A 169 5.40 0.26 1.93
N ASN A 170 5.48 0.46 0.62
CA ASN A 170 5.19 -0.52 -0.40
C ASN A 170 6.49 -0.81 -1.15
N HIS A 171 7.01 -2.03 -1.01
CA HIS A 171 8.23 -2.47 -1.68
C HIS A 171 7.87 -3.51 -2.73
N ILE A 172 8.24 -3.23 -3.98
CA ILE A 172 7.95 -4.04 -5.14
C ILE A 172 9.25 -4.53 -5.73
N THR A 173 9.38 -5.83 -5.93
CA THR A 173 10.52 -6.46 -6.60
C THR A 173 10.02 -7.33 -7.74
N TRP A 174 10.78 -7.44 -8.81
CA TRP A 174 10.47 -8.34 -9.92
C TRP A 174 11.64 -9.28 -10.13
N ASP A 175 11.35 -10.57 -10.12
CA ASP A 175 12.35 -11.60 -10.41
C ASP A 175 12.19 -12.09 -11.84
N THR A 176 13.31 -12.09 -12.55
CA THR A 176 13.44 -12.61 -13.92
C THR A 176 14.33 -13.82 -14.02
N VAL A 177 14.89 -14.26 -12.90
CA VAL A 177 15.83 -15.37 -12.79
C VAL A 177 15.02 -16.64 -12.49
N GLY A 178 14.34 -17.17 -13.51
CA GLY A 178 13.53 -18.38 -13.39
C GLY A 178 12.72 -18.70 -14.64
N TYR A 179 11.97 -19.82 -14.60
CA TYR A 179 11.08 -20.23 -15.69
C TYR A 179 9.79 -19.39 -15.80
N GLU A 180 9.43 -18.62 -14.76
CA GLU A 180 8.23 -17.77 -14.74
C GLU A 180 8.57 -16.42 -14.07
N PRO A 181 8.46 -15.28 -14.79
CA PRO A 181 8.69 -13.97 -14.18
C PRO A 181 7.60 -13.67 -13.15
N CYS A 182 7.98 -13.09 -12.02
CA CYS A 182 7.03 -12.78 -10.94
C CYS A 182 7.26 -11.39 -10.34
N LEU A 183 6.17 -10.81 -9.88
CA LEU A 183 6.12 -9.56 -9.13
C LEU A 183 5.83 -9.90 -7.67
N ASP A 184 6.74 -9.53 -6.79
CA ASP A 184 6.58 -9.60 -5.34
C ASP A 184 6.29 -8.20 -4.80
N VAL A 185 5.25 -8.09 -3.99
CA VAL A 185 4.79 -6.82 -3.41
C VAL A 185 4.65 -6.99 -1.90
N ASP A 186 5.35 -6.18 -1.13
CA ASP A 186 5.30 -6.13 0.34
C ASP A 186 4.83 -4.75 0.81
N VAL A 187 3.59 -4.68 1.28
CA VAL A 187 2.97 -3.46 1.79
C VAL A 187 2.84 -3.54 3.31
N SER A 188 3.41 -2.57 4.01
CA SER A 188 3.23 -2.36 5.45
C SER A 188 2.58 -1.01 5.72
N LEU A 189 1.55 -1.02 6.57
CA LEU A 189 0.87 0.18 7.07
C LEU A 189 0.90 0.18 8.59
N LYS A 190 1.34 1.30 9.18
CA LYS A 190 1.35 1.53 10.62
C LYS A 190 0.70 2.87 10.91
N VAL A 191 -0.20 2.90 11.89
CA VAL A 191 -0.86 4.13 12.34
C VAL A 191 -0.81 4.16 13.86
N THR A 192 -0.30 5.26 14.41
CA THR A 192 -0.32 5.52 15.85
C THR A 192 -1.38 6.57 16.13
N LEU A 193 -2.22 6.32 17.13
CA LEU A 193 -3.35 7.17 17.50
C LEU A 193 -3.30 7.47 19.00
N GLU A 194 -3.48 8.72 19.38
CA GLU A 194 -3.74 9.10 20.77
C GLU A 194 -5.22 8.84 21.12
N VAL A 195 -5.43 8.03 22.16
CA VAL A 195 -6.75 7.60 22.63
C VAL A 195 -7.15 8.42 23.85
N TYR A 196 -7.84 9.53 23.60
CA TYR A 196 -8.28 10.48 24.64
C TYR A 196 -9.81 10.57 24.77
N THR A 197 -10.56 10.14 23.76
CA THR A 197 -12.04 10.24 23.74
C THR A 197 -12.70 9.12 24.54
N LYS A 198 -13.74 9.48 25.32
CA LYS A 198 -14.57 8.48 26.03
C LYS A 198 -15.52 7.77 25.05
N PRO A 199 -15.85 6.48 25.26
CA PRO A 199 -15.40 5.63 26.37
C PRO A 199 -14.01 5.00 26.16
N PHE A 200 -13.39 5.16 24.99
CA PHE A 200 -12.14 4.47 24.63
C PHE A 200 -10.96 4.79 25.55
N SER A 201 -10.89 6.02 26.06
CA SER A 201 -9.86 6.42 27.04
C SER A 201 -9.98 5.73 28.39
N LEU A 202 -11.11 5.06 28.68
CA LEU A 202 -11.33 4.26 29.89
C LEU A 202 -11.11 2.76 29.67
N LEU A 203 -11.02 2.31 28.42
CA LEU A 203 -10.86 0.90 28.06
C LEU A 203 -9.37 0.55 27.93
N PRO A 204 -8.98 -0.74 28.00
CA PRO A 204 -7.62 -1.16 27.64
C PRO A 204 -7.28 -0.77 26.20
N ILE A 205 -6.01 -0.45 25.90
CA ILE A 205 -5.57 -0.05 24.54
C ILE A 205 -5.95 -1.12 23.49
N SER A 206 -5.93 -2.39 23.87
CA SER A 206 -6.33 -3.50 22.99
C SER A 206 -7.77 -3.42 22.49
N ALA A 207 -8.66 -2.68 23.17
CA ALA A 207 -10.03 -2.44 22.72
C ALA A 207 -10.09 -1.53 21.48
N VAL A 208 -9.02 -0.77 21.22
CA VAL A 208 -8.84 0.04 20.00
C VAL A 208 -7.95 -0.72 19.00
N GLU A 209 -6.83 -1.28 19.45
CA GLU A 209 -5.86 -1.92 18.55
C GLU A 209 -6.40 -3.15 17.83
N LYS A 210 -7.10 -4.05 18.53
CA LYS A 210 -7.61 -5.29 17.90
C LYS A 210 -8.58 -5.01 16.75
N PRO A 211 -9.67 -4.25 16.94
CA PRO A 211 -10.57 -3.92 15.84
C PRO A 211 -9.89 -3.04 14.78
N GLY A 212 -9.03 -2.10 15.20
CA GLY A 212 -8.28 -1.25 14.26
C GLY A 212 -7.36 -2.06 13.33
N ASN A 213 -6.63 -3.04 13.86
CA ASN A 213 -5.78 -3.94 13.08
C ASN A 213 -6.59 -4.77 12.09
N LEU A 214 -7.75 -5.30 12.51
CA LEU A 214 -8.62 -6.05 11.61
C LEU A 214 -9.16 -5.18 10.47
N LEU A 215 -9.55 -3.94 10.77
CA LEU A 215 -10.00 -2.99 9.75
C LEU A 215 -8.88 -2.68 8.75
N MET A 216 -7.67 -2.36 9.23
CA MET A 216 -6.55 -2.05 8.35
C MET A 216 -6.08 -3.27 7.55
N GLN A 217 -6.08 -4.45 8.15
CA GLN A 217 -5.77 -5.68 7.42
C GLN A 217 -6.79 -5.93 6.33
N GLY A 218 -8.10 -5.82 6.62
CA GLY A 218 -9.15 -5.93 5.61
C GLY A 218 -9.03 -4.90 4.48
N LEU A 219 -8.53 -3.70 4.78
CA LEU A 219 -8.23 -2.68 3.79
C LEU A 219 -7.09 -3.12 2.85
N LEU A 220 -5.94 -3.56 3.39
CA LEU A 220 -4.83 -4.08 2.57
C LEU A 220 -5.23 -5.35 1.81
N ASP A 221 -6.05 -6.20 2.43
CA ASP A 221 -6.58 -7.44 1.86
C ASP A 221 -7.49 -7.19 0.65
N ARG A 222 -8.00 -5.96 0.48
CA ARG A 222 -8.78 -5.56 -0.69
C ARG A 222 -7.98 -4.72 -1.68
N LEU A 223 -7.18 -3.77 -1.20
CA LEU A 223 -6.56 -2.75 -2.05
C LEU A 223 -5.31 -3.24 -2.77
N VAL A 224 -4.47 -4.06 -2.13
CA VAL A 224 -3.19 -4.47 -2.73
C VAL A 224 -3.38 -5.27 -4.03
N PRO A 225 -4.31 -6.24 -4.15
CA PRO A 225 -4.52 -6.97 -5.40
C PRO A 225 -5.02 -6.06 -6.51
N LEU A 226 -5.95 -5.16 -6.19
CA LEU A 226 -6.49 -4.20 -7.16
C LEU A 226 -5.41 -3.25 -7.68
N LEU A 227 -4.52 -2.80 -6.80
CA LEU A 227 -3.37 -1.99 -7.18
C LEU A 227 -2.45 -2.75 -8.14
N ILE A 228 -2.14 -4.01 -7.84
CA ILE A 228 -1.25 -4.81 -8.68
C ILE A 228 -1.87 -5.11 -10.04
N GLU A 229 -3.14 -5.51 -10.07
CA GLU A 229 -3.87 -5.71 -11.32
C GLU A 229 -3.88 -4.44 -12.18
N GLN A 230 -4.08 -3.27 -11.56
CA GLN A 230 -4.09 -2.00 -12.26
C GLN A 230 -2.69 -1.64 -12.78
N LEU A 231 -1.65 -1.84 -11.97
CA LEU A 231 -0.26 -1.61 -12.35
C LEU A 231 0.16 -2.43 -13.57
N LEU A 232 -0.22 -3.71 -13.61
CA LEU A 232 0.09 -4.60 -14.74
C LEU A 232 -0.66 -4.20 -16.01
N ARG A 233 -1.93 -3.79 -15.90
CA ARG A 233 -2.68 -3.25 -17.05
C ARG A 233 -2.08 -1.96 -17.59
N ASP A 234 -1.66 -1.06 -16.71
CA ASP A 234 -1.04 0.20 -17.12
C ASP A 234 0.35 -0.01 -17.73
N TYR A 235 1.09 -1.01 -17.28
CA TYR A 235 2.34 -1.43 -17.91
C TYR A 235 2.12 -1.94 -19.34
N GLU A 236 1.16 -2.85 -19.54
CA GLU A 236 0.80 -3.36 -20.86
C GLU A 236 0.34 -2.24 -21.81
N ALA A 237 -0.50 -1.32 -21.32
CA ALA A 237 -0.90 -0.15 -22.10
C ALA A 237 0.30 0.71 -22.50
N TRP A 238 1.22 0.97 -21.58
CA TRP A 238 2.43 1.75 -21.86
C TRP A 238 3.33 1.07 -22.90
N VAL A 239 3.55 -0.26 -22.81
CA VAL A 239 4.34 -0.99 -23.81
C VAL A 239 3.71 -0.87 -25.20
N ASN A 240 2.39 -1.01 -25.30
CA ASN A 240 1.67 -0.88 -26.57
C ASN A 240 1.77 0.54 -27.16
N GLU A 241 1.75 1.58 -26.31
CA GLU A 241 1.96 2.96 -26.75
C GLU A 241 3.38 3.21 -27.29
N GLN A 242 4.40 2.54 -26.76
CA GLN A 242 5.78 2.69 -27.27
C GLN A 242 6.03 1.95 -28.60
N LEU A 243 5.18 0.97 -28.92
CA LEU A 243 5.27 0.18 -30.16
C LEU A 243 4.46 0.77 -31.33
N ALA A 244 3.57 1.73 -31.04
CA ALA A 244 2.71 2.42 -32.00
C ALA A 244 3.43 3.59 -32.70
#